data_AF-A0A5N0T4J1-F1
#
_entry.id   AF-A0A5N0T4J1-F1
#
_cell.length_a   1.000
_cell.length_b   1.000
_cell.length_c   1.000
_cell.angle_alpha   90.00
_cell.angle_beta   90.00
_cell.angle_gamma   90.00
#
_symmetry.space_group_name_H-M   'P 1'
#
loop_
_entity.id
_entity.type
_entity.pdbx_description
1 polymer ?
#
loop_
_entity_poly.entity_id
_entity_poly.type
_entity_poly.pdbx_seq_one_letter_code
_entity_poly.pdbx_strand_id
1 'polypeptide(L)'
;MTATLANHHKMRCLRTRNGCLFLRWSLDDLRDVLEQFPLNAADFELEQADTRRLLRDLFMLSAQESLEARRRRTVGRLARALLARYQQARQHYPAQEPS
;
A
#
# COMPACT_ATOMS: atom_id res chain seq x y z
N MET A 1 13.97 21.64 24.48
CA MET A 1 13.73 20.20 24.66
C MET A 1 13.25 19.62 23.34
N THR A 2 14.18 19.24 22.47
CA THR A 2 13.89 18.62 21.18
C THR A 2 13.63 17.14 21.42
N ALA A 3 12.35 16.73 21.37
CA ALA A 3 11.99 15.33 21.35
C ALA A 3 12.54 14.72 20.06
N THR A 4 13.70 14.07 20.16
CA THR A 4 14.23 13.18 19.15
C THR A 4 13.26 12.01 19.05
N LEU A 5 12.26 12.12 18.18
CA LEU A 5 11.45 10.98 17.75
C LEU A 5 12.39 10.07 16.97
N ALA A 6 13.09 9.20 17.69
CA ALA A 6 13.73 8.03 17.15
C ALA A 6 12.61 7.13 16.60
N ASN A 7 12.15 7.45 15.40
CA ASN A 7 11.43 6.52 14.55
C ASN A 7 12.43 5.42 14.25
N HIS A 8 12.47 4.40 15.10
CA HIS A 8 13.11 3.13 14.77
C HIS A 8 12.43 2.67 13.48
N HIS A 9 13.08 2.91 12.34
CA HIS A 9 12.60 2.55 11.01
C HIS A 9 12.59 1.03 10.89
N LYS A 10 11.64 0.37 11.53
CA LYS A 10 11.42 -1.06 11.42
C LYS A 10 11.05 -1.34 9.97
N MET A 11 11.95 -2.02 9.26
CA MET A 11 11.68 -2.57 7.94
C MET A 11 10.45 -3.46 8.03
N ARG A 12 9.53 -3.27 7.10
CA ARG A 12 8.30 -4.07 6.97
C ARG A 12 8.34 -4.81 5.65
N CYS A 13 7.85 -6.06 5.64
CA CYS A 13 7.62 -6.77 4.39
C CYS A 13 6.25 -6.38 3.84
N LEU A 14 6.24 -5.91 2.60
CA LEU A 14 5.09 -5.91 1.71
C LEU A 14 5.08 -7.24 0.95
N ARG A 15 4.11 -8.10 1.25
CA ARG A 15 3.98 -9.42 0.62
C ARG A 15 3.41 -9.29 -0.78
N THR A 16 4.12 -9.88 -1.74
CA THR A 16 3.70 -10.01 -3.13
C THR A 16 3.76 -11.46 -3.56
N ARG A 17 3.07 -11.81 -4.65
CA ARG A 17 3.11 -13.14 -5.27
C ARG A 17 4.53 -13.57 -5.70
N ASN A 18 5.41 -12.61 -5.94
CA ASN A 18 6.78 -12.85 -6.38
C ASN A 18 7.80 -12.77 -5.22
N GLY A 19 7.35 -12.57 -3.97
CA GLY A 19 8.20 -12.48 -2.79
C GLY A 19 7.87 -11.32 -1.85
N CYS A 20 8.75 -11.03 -0.91
CA CYS A 20 8.64 -9.91 0.02
C CYS A 20 9.44 -8.69 -0.47
N LEU A 21 8.79 -7.53 -0.54
CA LEU A 21 9.48 -6.25 -0.68
C LEU A 21 9.66 -5.62 0.70
N PHE A 22 10.90 -5.43 1.12
CA PHE A 22 11.20 -4.84 2.43
C PHE A 22 11.38 -3.33 2.30
N LEU A 23 10.55 -2.57 3.00
CA LEU A 23 10.61 -1.11 3.01
C LEU A 23 10.41 -0.54 4.42
N ARG A 24 10.93 0.67 4.68
CA ARG A 24 10.72 1.37 5.97
C ARG A 24 9.28 1.88 6.14
N TRP A 25 8.41 1.61 5.18
CA TRP A 25 6.99 1.99 5.13
C TRP A 25 6.77 3.49 5.34
N SER A 26 7.47 4.29 4.53
CA SER A 26 7.17 5.70 4.29
C SER A 26 6.50 5.88 2.92
N LEU A 27 5.90 7.05 2.68
CA LEU A 27 5.31 7.36 1.36
C LEU A 27 6.39 7.44 0.28
N ASP A 28 7.57 7.97 0.61
CA ASP A 28 8.69 8.09 -0.33
C ASP A 28 9.25 6.72 -0.69
N ASP A 29 9.51 5.85 0.29
CA ASP A 29 9.99 4.49 0.01
C ASP A 29 8.95 3.68 -0.79
N LEU A 30 7.65 3.86 -0.52
CA LEU A 30 6.60 3.19 -1.28
C LEU A 30 6.55 3.70 -2.72
N ARG A 31 6.72 5.01 -2.93
CA ARG A 31 6.81 5.60 -4.27
C ARG A 31 8.00 5.06 -5.04
N ASP A 32 9.17 5.05 -4.43
CA ASP A 32 10.40 4.52 -5.04
C ASP A 32 10.23 3.05 -5.44
N VAL A 33 9.59 2.24 -4.60
CA VAL A 33 9.25 0.85 -4.92
C VAL A 33 8.31 0.75 -6.12
N LEU A 34 7.26 1.57 -6.19
CA LEU A 34 6.30 1.55 -7.31
C LEU A 34 6.92 2.06 -8.62
N GLU A 35 7.91 2.93 -8.55
CA GLU A 35 8.66 3.41 -9.71
C GLU A 35 9.68 2.37 -10.21
N GLN A 36 10.34 1.64 -9.30
CA GLN A 36 11.31 0.60 -9.64
C GLN A 36 10.66 -0.72 -10.05
N PHE A 37 9.53 -1.06 -9.44
CA PHE A 37 8.82 -2.31 -9.66
C PHE A 37 7.39 -2.00 -10.15
N PRO A 38 7.05 -2.29 -11.41
CA PRO A 38 5.70 -2.06 -11.94
C PRO A 38 4.72 -3.09 -11.39
N LEU A 39 4.35 -2.92 -10.12
CA LEU A 39 3.42 -3.81 -9.42
C LEU A 39 1.98 -3.55 -9.87
N ASN A 40 1.26 -4.63 -10.14
CA ASN A 40 -0.16 -4.62 -10.42
C ASN A 40 -0.94 -5.03 -9.18
N ALA A 41 -2.23 -4.68 -9.15
CA ALA A 41 -3.09 -5.05 -8.04
C ALA A 41 -3.06 -6.56 -7.77
N ALA A 42 -2.97 -7.41 -8.79
CA ALA A 42 -2.93 -8.86 -8.68
C ALA A 42 -1.70 -9.42 -7.93
N ASP A 43 -0.61 -8.65 -7.88
CA ASP A 43 0.65 -9.07 -7.27
C ASP A 43 0.59 -9.02 -5.75
N PHE A 44 -0.35 -8.28 -5.16
CA PHE A 44 -0.46 -8.12 -3.72
C PHE A 44 -1.21 -9.28 -3.06
N GLU A 45 -0.64 -9.79 -1.96
CA GLU A 45 -1.31 -10.68 -1.02
C GLU A 45 -2.18 -9.86 -0.07
N LEU A 46 -3.43 -10.29 0.13
CA LEU A 46 -4.45 -9.49 0.81
C LEU A 46 -4.57 -9.87 2.28
N GLU A 47 -3.61 -9.44 3.10
CA GLU A 47 -3.72 -9.52 4.56
C GLU A 47 -4.48 -8.32 5.12
N GLN A 48 -5.50 -8.53 5.96
CA GLN A 48 -6.48 -7.48 6.28
C GLN A 48 -5.87 -6.20 6.87
N ALA A 49 -4.94 -6.31 7.83
CA ALA A 49 -4.37 -5.15 8.50
C ALA A 49 -3.42 -4.35 7.59
N ASP A 50 -2.51 -5.04 6.91
CA ASP A 50 -1.50 -4.41 6.06
C ASP A 50 -2.10 -3.89 4.75
N THR A 51 -3.11 -4.56 4.20
CA THR A 51 -3.80 -4.11 2.98
C THR A 51 -4.54 -2.79 3.18
N ARG A 52 -5.20 -2.58 4.33
CA ARG A 52 -5.87 -1.30 4.63
C ARG A 52 -4.88 -0.15 4.71
N ARG A 53 -3.75 -0.38 5.38
CA ARG A 53 -2.68 0.62 5.49
C ARG A 53 -2.09 0.94 4.12
N LEU A 54 -1.77 -0.08 3.33
CA LEU A 54 -1.28 0.07 1.96
C LEU A 54 -2.26 0.87 1.10
N LEU A 55 -3.55 0.54 1.14
CA LEU A 55 -4.58 1.26 0.39
C LEU A 55 -4.62 2.75 0.76
N ARG A 56 -4.59 3.07 2.06
CA ARG A 56 -4.52 4.46 2.52
C ARG A 56 -3.31 5.19 1.94
N ASP A 57 -2.14 4.58 2.04
CA ASP A 57 -0.88 5.19 1.60
C ASP A 57 -0.85 5.35 0.05
N LEU A 58 -1.41 4.39 -0.71
CA LEU A 58 -1.60 4.50 -2.16
C LEU A 58 -2.58 5.62 -2.54
N PHE A 59 -3.67 5.83 -1.79
CA PHE A 59 -4.58 6.95 -2.03
C PHE A 59 -3.93 8.30 -1.72
N MET A 60 -3.09 8.39 -0.68
CA MET A 60 -2.31 9.59 -0.40
C MET A 60 -1.33 9.91 -1.55
N LEU A 61 -0.60 8.91 -2.04
CA LEU A 61 0.29 9.07 -3.21
C LEU A 61 -0.48 9.48 -4.46
N SER A 62 -1.65 8.89 -4.71
CA SER A 62 -2.52 9.28 -5.83
C SER A 62 -3.02 10.72 -5.73
N ALA A 63 -3.27 11.22 -4.53
CA ALA A 63 -3.65 12.62 -4.32
C ALA A 63 -2.46 13.54 -4.63
N GLN A 64 -1.25 13.17 -4.21
CA GLN A 64 -0.01 13.89 -4.55
C GLN A 64 0.26 13.91 -6.06
N GLU A 65 0.14 12.78 -6.76
CA GLU A 65 0.24 12.72 -8.23
C GLU A 65 -0.73 13.69 -8.92
N SER A 66 -1.95 13.81 -8.38
CA SER A 66 -3.00 14.66 -8.93
C SER A 66 -2.69 16.14 -8.76
N LEU A 67 -2.11 16.52 -7.61
CA LEU A 67 -1.68 17.89 -7.32
C LEU A 67 -0.44 18.27 -8.14
N GLU A 68 0.49 17.35 -8.33
CA GLU A 68 1.72 17.58 -9.11
C GLU A 68 1.49 17.61 -10.63
N ALA A 69 0.24 17.51 -11.09
CA ALA A 69 -0.15 17.45 -12.52
C ALA A 69 0.63 16.41 -13.33
N ARG A 70 1.19 15.38 -12.68
CA ARG A 70 1.89 14.29 -13.36
C ARG A 70 0.87 13.54 -14.22
N ARG A 71 1.09 13.51 -15.54
CA ARG A 71 0.17 12.88 -16.52
C ARG A 71 -0.07 11.39 -16.30
N ARG A 72 0.75 10.72 -15.49
CA ARG A 72 0.64 9.28 -15.23
C ARG A 72 -0.15 9.06 -13.94
N ARG A 73 -1.46 8.82 -14.07
CA ARG A 73 -2.33 8.40 -12.95
C ARG A 73 -2.11 6.92 -12.59
N THR A 74 -0.86 6.50 -12.46
CA THR A 74 -0.46 5.10 -12.29
C THR A 74 -0.81 4.60 -10.90
N VAL A 75 -0.50 5.38 -9.86
CA VAL A 75 -0.78 4.97 -8.48
C VAL A 75 -2.29 4.98 -8.20
N GLY A 76 -3.02 5.97 -8.70
CA GLY A 76 -4.47 6.04 -8.54
C GLY A 76 -5.24 4.90 -9.24
N ARG A 77 -4.69 4.32 -10.32
CA ARG A 77 -5.25 3.11 -10.94
C ARG A 77 -4.98 1.87 -10.09
N LEU A 78 -3.75 1.74 -9.58
CA LEU A 78 -3.36 0.65 -8.69
C LEU A 78 -4.21 0.63 -7.41
N ALA A 79 -4.36 1.77 -6.73
CA ALA A 79 -5.15 1.90 -5.51
C ALA A 79 -6.59 1.41 -5.68
N ARG A 80 -7.25 1.82 -6.77
CA ARG A 80 -8.63 1.43 -7.08
C ARG A 80 -8.76 -0.06 -7.40
N ALA A 81 -7.85 -0.59 -8.22
CA ALA A 81 -7.85 -2.00 -8.56
C ALA A 81 -7.59 -2.88 -7.32
N LEU A 82 -6.67 -2.48 -6.44
CA LEU A 82 -6.40 -3.18 -5.19
C LEU A 82 -7.59 -3.10 -4.23
N LEU A 83 -8.25 -1.94 -4.14
CA LEU A 83 -9.44 -1.76 -3.31
C LEU A 83 -10.58 -2.69 -3.75
N ALA A 84 -10.84 -2.78 -5.05
CA ALA A 84 -11.86 -3.68 -5.60
C ALA A 84 -11.57 -5.14 -5.24
N ARG A 85 -10.32 -5.59 -5.40
CA ARG A 85 -9.90 -6.94 -4.98
C ARG A 85 -10.06 -7.17 -3.48
N TYR A 86 -9.68 -6.19 -2.66
CA TYR A 86 -9.81 -6.28 -1.21
C TYR A 86 -11.27 -6.38 -0.76
N GLN A 87 -12.17 -5.62 -1.39
CA GLN A 87 -13.61 -5.68 -1.12
C GLN A 87 -14.20 -7.05 -1.51
N GLN A 88 -13.83 -7.58 -2.68
CA GLN A 88 -14.24 -8.93 -3.11
C GLN A 88 -13.75 -10.00 -2.14
N ALA A 89 -12.48 -9.96 -1.73
CA ALA A 89 -11.92 -10.91 -0.78
C ALA A 89 -12.64 -10.89 0.58
N ARG A 90 -13.09 -9.71 1.03
CA ARG A 90 -13.87 -9.56 2.27
C ARG A 90 -15.32 -10.05 2.16
N GLN A 91 -15.92 -10.01 0.97
CA GLN A 91 -17.27 -10.55 0.76
C GLN A 91 -17.30 -12.09 0.82
N HIS A 92 -16.19 -12.75 0.46
CA HIS A 92 -16.07 -14.20 0.50
C HIS A 92 -15.68 -14.79 1.88
N TYR A 93 -15.15 -13.96 2.78
CA TYR A 93 -14.89 -14.34 4.18
C TYR A 93 -15.56 -13.30 5.10
N PRO A 94 -16.84 -13.49 5.48
CA PRO A 94 -17.39 -12.71 6.57
C PRO A 94 -16.52 -12.96 7.79
N ALA A 95 -16.03 -11.88 8.39
CA ALA A 95 -15.27 -11.95 9.62
C ALA A 95 -16.07 -12.75 10.64
N GLN A 96 -15.55 -13.90 11.09
CA GLN A 96 -16.05 -14.53 12.30
C GLN A 96 -15.80 -13.53 13.43
N GLU A 97 -16.86 -12.90 13.91
CA GLU A 97 -16.82 -12.07 15.12
C GLU A 97 -16.44 -12.99 16.28
N PRO A 98 -15.36 -12.72 17.03
CA PRO A 98 -15.12 -13.44 18.27
C PRO A 98 -16.22 -13.05 19.26
N SER A 99 -16.97 -14.06 19.71
CA SER A 99 -17.98 -13.97 20.77
C SER A 99 -17.36 -13.62 22.13
#